data_AF-A0A0Q9LXU6-F1
#
_entry.id   AF-A0A0Q9LXU6-F1
#
_cell.length_a   1.000
_cell.length_b   1.000
_cell.length_c   1.000
_cell.angle_alpha   90.00
_cell.angle_beta   90.00
_cell.angle_gamma   90.00
#
_symmetry.space_group_name_H-M   'P 1'
#
loop_
_entity.id
_entity.type
_entity.pdbx_description
1 polymer ?
#
loop_
_entity_poly.entity_id
_entity_poly.type
_entity_poly.pdbx_seq_one_letter_code
_entity_poly.pdbx_strand_id
1 'polypeptide(L)'
;MGTYGDWFIMLFAGCLAVVWLFRVFHRWLHEPASVKRLKLGKGGVLTEDDENILLLEQAGYEVSSGKHLVPIPIKLDDVPLGRGSRLYIDYIAEMDHCTYIVKTARDRMPMEWTASGVRDRLLVYSLLLPECDGILFVDAKEKVIRKITFHISDQ
;
A
#
# COMPACT_ATOMS: atom_id res chain seq x y z
N MET A 1 -10.63 -55.29 0.13
CA MET A 1 -11.05 -54.00 0.71
C MET A 1 -10.01 -52.96 0.30
N GLY A 2 -10.24 -52.14 -0.72
CA GLY A 2 -9.24 -51.15 -1.17
C GLY A 2 -9.71 -50.20 -2.27
N THR A 3 -10.58 -50.66 -3.17
CA THR A 3 -10.99 -49.86 -4.34
C THR A 3 -12.02 -48.77 -4.02
N TYR A 4 -12.94 -49.03 -3.09
CA TYR A 4 -13.96 -48.04 -2.72
C TYR A 4 -13.36 -46.85 -1.96
N GLY A 5 -12.40 -47.10 -1.06
CA GLY A 5 -11.73 -46.03 -0.32
C GLY A 5 -10.97 -45.07 -1.23
N ASP A 6 -10.24 -45.62 -2.21
CA ASP A 6 -9.48 -44.84 -3.18
C ASP A 6 -10.39 -43.97 -4.07
N TRP A 7 -11.55 -44.50 -4.47
CA TRP A 7 -12.55 -43.73 -5.22
C TRP A 7 -13.16 -42.59 -4.39
N PHE A 8 -13.46 -42.82 -3.11
CA PHE A 8 -13.95 -41.77 -2.21
C PHE A 8 -12.90 -40.68 -1.97
N ILE A 9 -11.62 -41.06 -1.82
CA ILE A 9 -10.52 -40.12 -1.64
C ILE A 9 -10.34 -39.28 -2.91
N MET A 10 -10.39 -39.90 -4.09
CA MET A 10 -10.26 -39.20 -5.37
C MET A 10 -11.43 -38.23 -5.61
N LEU A 11 -12.65 -38.64 -5.27
CA LEU A 11 -13.84 -37.77 -5.32
C LEU A 11 -13.66 -36.55 -4.39
N PHE A 12 -13.24 -36.78 -3.15
CA PHE A 12 -13.09 -35.73 -2.15
C PHE A 12 -11.98 -34.74 -2.52
N ALA A 13 -10.84 -35.24 -3.01
CA ALA A 13 -9.75 -34.42 -3.50
C ALA A 13 -10.15 -33.59 -4.73
N GLY A 14 -10.94 -34.18 -5.65
CA GLY A 14 -11.49 -33.47 -6.80
C GLY A 14 -12.42 -32.33 -6.38
N CYS A 15 -13.33 -32.58 -5.43
CA CYS A 15 -14.20 -31.53 -4.89
C CYS A 15 -13.42 -30.40 -4.22
N LEU A 16 -12.40 -30.72 -3.42
CA LEU A 16 -11.52 -29.73 -2.80
C LEU A 16 -10.77 -28.90 -3.86
N ALA A 17 -10.24 -29.54 -4.91
CA ALA A 17 -9.56 -28.85 -6.00
C ALA A 17 -10.49 -27.89 -6.74
N VAL A 18 -11.74 -28.30 -7.00
CA VAL A 18 -12.74 -27.44 -7.65
C VAL A 18 -13.11 -26.25 -6.76
N VAL A 19 -13.32 -26.46 -5.46
CA VAL A 19 -13.62 -25.36 -4.51
C VAL A 19 -12.43 -24.40 -4.42
N TRP A 20 -11.20 -24.91 -4.38
CA TRP A 20 -9.99 -24.10 -4.36
C TRP A 20 -9.83 -23.28 -5.64
N LEU A 21 -9.98 -23.91 -6.81
CA LEU A 21 -9.95 -23.24 -8.11
C LEU A 21 -11.04 -22.17 -8.21
N PHE A 22 -12.26 -22.48 -7.78
CA PHE A 22 -13.36 -21.53 -7.76
C PHE A 22 -13.04 -20.34 -6.86
N ARG A 23 -12.46 -20.57 -5.68
CA ARG A 23 -12.09 -19.51 -4.74
C ARG A 23 -10.95 -18.63 -5.27
N VAL A 24 -9.92 -19.22 -5.88
CA VAL A 24 -8.81 -18.48 -6.51
C VAL A 24 -9.32 -17.69 -7.71
N PHE A 25 -10.13 -18.29 -8.55
CA PHE A 25 -10.74 -17.64 -9.71
C PHE A 25 -11.66 -16.50 -9.30
N HIS A 26 -12.50 -16.69 -8.28
CA HIS A 26 -13.40 -15.65 -7.78
C HIS A 26 -12.64 -14.49 -7.15
N ARG A 27 -11.52 -14.77 -6.46
CA ARG A 27 -10.62 -13.73 -5.94
C ARG A 27 -9.97 -12.95 -7.07
N TRP A 28 -9.49 -13.63 -8.12
CA TRP A 28 -8.90 -13.01 -9.30
C TRP A 28 -9.92 -12.19 -10.11
N LEU A 29 -11.17 -12.64 -10.21
CA LEU A 29 -12.23 -11.96 -10.96
C LEU A 29 -12.77 -10.70 -10.25
N HIS A 30 -12.76 -10.68 -8.91
CA HIS A 30 -13.19 -9.53 -8.12
C HIS A 30 -12.03 -8.58 -7.74
N GLU A 31 -10.83 -8.79 -8.27
CA GLU A 31 -9.81 -7.74 -8.25
C GLU A 31 -10.31 -6.60 -9.18
N PRO A 32 -10.56 -5.38 -8.66
CA PRO A 32 -11.15 -4.32 -9.45
C PRO A 32 -10.28 -4.00 -10.67
N ALA A 33 -10.91 -4.09 -11.84
CA ALA A 33 -10.30 -3.87 -13.13
C ALA A 33 -9.73 -2.44 -13.23
N SER A 34 -8.41 -2.37 -13.38
CA SER A 34 -7.68 -1.27 -14.01
C SER A 34 -7.96 0.14 -13.47
N VAL A 35 -7.69 0.38 -12.19
CA VAL A 35 -7.16 1.70 -11.83
C VAL A 35 -5.83 1.84 -12.58
N LYS A 36 -5.54 2.97 -13.22
CA LYS A 36 -4.22 3.22 -13.85
C LYS A 36 -3.15 3.10 -12.76
N ARG A 37 -2.60 1.88 -12.60
CA ARG A 37 -1.65 1.54 -11.54
C ARG A 37 -0.39 2.36 -11.75
N LEU A 38 -0.11 3.24 -10.81
CA LEU A 38 1.15 3.96 -10.80
C LEU A 38 2.24 2.95 -10.43
N LYS A 39 3.04 2.52 -11.41
CA LYS A 39 4.25 1.77 -11.11
C LYS A 39 5.32 2.75 -10.63
N LEU A 40 5.66 2.69 -9.35
CA LEU A 40 6.82 3.38 -8.83
C LEU A 40 8.08 2.81 -9.51
N GLY A 41 8.97 3.69 -9.98
CA GLY A 41 10.33 3.30 -10.37
C GLY A 41 11.17 2.95 -9.15
N LYS A 42 12.49 2.79 -9.28
CA LYS A 42 13.41 2.42 -8.17
C LYS A 42 13.53 3.46 -7.02
N GLY A 43 12.81 4.58 -7.08
CA GLY A 43 12.89 5.65 -6.10
C GLY A 43 14.22 6.42 -6.14
N GLY A 44 14.35 7.38 -5.24
CA GLY A 44 15.62 8.04 -4.95
C GLY A 44 16.58 7.12 -4.18
N VAL A 45 17.86 7.49 -4.13
CA VAL A 45 18.87 6.75 -3.35
C VAL A 45 18.48 6.81 -1.87
N LEU A 46 18.50 5.64 -1.22
CA LEU A 46 18.33 5.52 0.23
C LEU A 46 19.57 6.10 0.92
N THR A 47 19.36 6.99 1.88
CA THR A 47 20.43 7.45 2.76
C THR A 47 20.38 6.57 4.01
N GLU A 48 21.36 5.69 4.19
CA GLU A 48 21.40 4.73 5.30
C GLU A 48 21.38 5.41 6.69
N ASP A 49 21.83 6.67 6.77
CA ASP A 49 21.85 7.47 8.02
C ASP A 49 20.52 8.17 8.36
N ASP A 50 19.42 7.90 7.65
CA ASP A 50 18.13 8.53 7.95
C ASP A 50 17.48 7.94 9.22
N GLU A 51 17.27 8.77 10.24
CA GLU A 51 16.68 8.35 11.52
C GLU A 51 15.30 7.67 11.37
N ASN A 52 14.53 8.03 10.33
CA ASN A 52 13.23 7.40 10.07
C ASN A 52 13.38 5.98 9.53
N ILE A 53 14.41 5.72 8.73
CA ILE A 53 14.73 4.38 8.21
C ILE A 53 15.17 3.50 9.37
N LEU A 54 16.09 3.99 10.20
CA LEU A 54 16.56 3.27 11.39
C LEU A 54 15.42 2.91 12.34
N LEU A 55 14.47 3.83 12.57
CA LEU A 55 13.30 3.56 13.41
C LEU A 55 12.39 2.47 12.81
N LEU A 56 12.20 2.47 11.48
CA LEU A 56 11.43 1.46 10.78
C LEU A 56 12.10 0.08 10.87
N GLU A 57 13.40 0.01 10.63
CA GLU A 57 14.18 -1.23 10.70
C GLU A 57 14.20 -1.80 12.13
N GLN A 58 14.36 -0.95 13.14
CA GLN A 58 14.26 -1.35 14.55
C GLN A 58 12.87 -1.91 14.91
N ALA A 59 11.83 -1.45 14.22
CA ALA A 59 10.46 -1.95 14.37
C ALA A 59 10.17 -3.20 13.51
N GLY A 60 11.14 -3.68 12.73
CA GLY A 60 11.03 -4.89 11.91
C GLY A 60 10.60 -4.68 10.46
N TYR A 61 10.53 -3.43 9.99
CA TYR A 61 10.22 -3.12 8.59
C TYR A 61 11.50 -3.08 7.74
N GLU A 62 11.44 -3.62 6.53
CA GLU A 62 12.50 -3.49 5.52
C GLU A 62 12.15 -2.33 4.57
N VAL A 63 13.04 -1.37 4.39
CA VAL A 63 12.80 -0.24 3.49
C VAL A 63 13.23 -0.60 2.07
N SER A 64 12.27 -0.92 1.20
CA SER A 64 12.55 -1.43 -0.16
C SER A 64 12.80 -0.34 -1.20
N SER A 65 12.38 0.91 -0.96
CA SER A 65 12.62 2.02 -1.88
C SER A 65 12.66 3.39 -1.20
N GLY A 66 13.52 4.26 -1.72
CA GLY A 66 13.67 5.63 -1.25
C GLY A 66 12.60 6.58 -1.79
N LYS A 67 12.85 7.88 -1.64
CA LYS A 67 11.86 8.91 -1.94
C LYS A 67 11.41 8.92 -3.39
N HIS A 68 10.11 8.89 -3.62
CA HIS A 68 9.50 9.04 -4.95
C HIS A 68 8.81 10.39 -5.10
N LEU A 69 8.98 10.99 -6.28
CA LEU A 69 8.23 12.16 -6.72
C LEU A 69 7.21 11.73 -7.78
N VAL A 70 5.94 11.98 -7.50
CA VAL A 70 4.83 11.70 -8.43
C VAL A 70 4.32 13.02 -9.01
N PRO A 71 4.59 13.32 -10.29
CA PRO A 71 4.09 14.53 -10.93
C PRO A 71 2.60 14.39 -11.26
N ILE A 72 1.82 15.41 -10.93
CA ILE A 72 0.39 15.48 -11.22
C ILE A 72 0.14 16.70 -12.11
N PRO A 73 0.17 16.55 -13.45
CA PRO A 73 -0.24 17.62 -14.34
C PRO A 73 -1.74 17.89 -14.15
N ILE A 74 -2.10 19.17 -14.05
CA ILE A 74 -3.49 19.61 -13.84
C ILE A 74 -3.85 20.58 -14.96
N LYS A 75 -5.06 20.44 -15.50
CA LYS A 75 -5.68 21.41 -16.40
C LYS A 75 -6.97 21.92 -15.78
N LEU A 76 -7.26 23.20 -15.97
CA LEU A 76 -8.53 23.82 -15.62
C LEU A 76 -9.09 24.43 -16.90
N ASP A 77 -10.30 24.01 -17.29
CA ASP A 77 -10.93 24.43 -18.55
C ASP A 77 -9.99 24.29 -19.76
N ASP A 78 -9.36 23.11 -19.88
CA ASP A 78 -8.34 22.75 -20.87
C ASP A 78 -7.01 23.54 -20.82
N VAL A 79 -6.92 24.56 -19.98
CA VAL A 79 -5.70 25.35 -19.76
C VAL A 79 -4.81 24.67 -18.72
N PRO A 80 -3.53 24.37 -19.02
CA PRO A 80 -2.59 23.84 -18.03
C PRO A 80 -2.41 24.78 -16.84
N LEU A 81 -2.66 24.28 -15.62
CA LEU A 81 -2.38 25.00 -14.38
C LEU A 81 -0.89 24.89 -14.03
N GLY A 82 -0.11 25.80 -14.61
CA GLY A 82 1.34 25.90 -14.37
C GLY A 82 2.06 24.59 -14.65
N ARG A 83 2.94 24.18 -13.73
CA ARG A 83 3.67 22.89 -13.81
C ARG A 83 2.91 21.73 -13.15
N GLY A 84 1.65 21.93 -12.74
CA GLY A 84 0.87 20.98 -11.97
C GLY A 84 1.31 20.86 -10.51
N SER A 85 0.76 19.86 -9.84
CA SER A 85 1.08 19.49 -8.46
C SER A 85 2.10 18.33 -8.42
N ARG A 86 2.65 18.06 -7.24
CA ARG A 86 3.58 16.96 -6.99
C ARG A 86 3.25 16.31 -5.66
N LEU A 87 3.11 14.99 -5.67
CA LEU A 87 3.08 14.20 -4.45
C LEU A 87 4.46 13.59 -4.19
N TYR A 88 4.77 13.42 -2.91
CA TYR A 88 6.01 12.78 -2.48
C TYR A 88 5.65 11.57 -1.65
N ILE A 89 6.23 10.43 -1.97
CA ILE A 89 6.24 9.25 -1.10
C ILE A 89 7.64 9.22 -0.52
N ASP A 90 7.76 9.22 0.81
CA ASP A 90 9.07 9.40 1.43
C ASP A 90 9.86 8.09 1.35
N TYR A 91 9.22 6.94 1.63
CA TYR A 91 9.77 5.59 1.41
C TYR A 91 8.67 4.58 1.09
N ILE A 92 9.07 3.40 0.64
CA ILE A 92 8.26 2.18 0.66
C ILE A 92 8.90 1.21 1.66
N ALA A 93 8.08 0.62 2.52
CA ALA A 93 8.53 -0.33 3.53
C ALA A 93 7.72 -1.63 3.45
N GLU A 94 8.34 -2.74 3.78
CA GLU A 94 7.77 -4.08 3.73
C GLU A 94 7.91 -4.78 5.08
N MET A 95 6.88 -5.53 5.48
CA MET A 95 6.90 -6.37 6.67
C MET A 95 5.90 -7.51 6.49
N ASP A 96 6.31 -8.75 6.74
CA ASP A 96 5.47 -9.95 6.63
C ASP A 96 4.72 -10.08 5.29
N HIS A 97 5.40 -9.76 4.17
CA HIS A 97 4.82 -9.72 2.81
C HIS A 97 3.75 -8.64 2.57
N CYS A 98 3.52 -7.76 3.54
CA CYS A 98 2.72 -6.56 3.36
C CYS A 98 3.62 -5.39 2.95
N THR A 99 3.12 -4.56 2.04
CA THR A 99 3.82 -3.37 1.54
C THR A 99 3.13 -2.11 2.03
N TYR A 100 3.89 -1.14 2.51
CA TYR A 100 3.39 0.08 3.11
C TYR A 100 4.01 1.33 2.49
N ILE A 101 3.18 2.36 2.35
CA ILE A 101 3.63 3.70 1.96
C ILE A 101 4.13 4.41 3.22
N VAL A 102 5.35 4.94 3.20
CA VAL A 102 5.88 5.69 4.35
C VAL A 102 5.74 7.20 4.13
N LYS A 103 5.20 7.87 5.14
CA LYS A 103 5.11 9.33 5.24
C LYS A 103 5.78 9.81 6.53
N THR A 104 6.80 10.65 6.41
CA THR A 104 7.49 11.19 7.58
C THR A 104 6.83 12.45 8.13
N ALA A 105 6.94 12.63 9.45
CA ALA A 105 6.54 13.86 10.12
C ALA A 105 7.35 15.06 9.60
N ARG A 106 6.71 16.22 9.54
CA ARG A 106 7.35 17.47 9.08
C ARG A 106 6.96 18.59 10.04
N ASP A 107 7.97 19.23 10.65
CA ASP A 107 7.75 20.29 11.66
C ASP A 107 6.83 21.41 11.16
N ARG A 108 7.00 21.84 9.91
CA ARG A 108 6.21 22.92 9.31
C ARG A 108 4.76 22.56 8.97
N MET A 109 4.40 21.29 9.07
CA MET A 109 3.08 20.81 8.67
C MET A 109 2.70 19.62 9.56
N PRO A 110 2.38 19.85 10.84
CA PRO A 110 2.00 18.78 11.76
C PRO A 110 0.76 18.03 11.25
N MET A 111 0.59 16.80 11.74
CA MET A 111 -0.58 15.98 11.41
C MET A 111 -1.73 16.32 12.35
N GLU A 112 -2.91 16.52 11.78
CA GLU A 112 -4.15 16.58 12.56
C GLU A 112 -4.69 15.16 12.72
N TRP A 113 -4.69 14.65 13.95
CA TRP A 113 -5.16 13.30 14.29
C TRP A 113 -6.69 13.22 14.42
N THR A 114 -7.39 13.86 13.49
CA THR A 114 -8.85 13.72 13.30
C THR A 114 -9.10 12.88 12.06
N ALA A 115 -10.29 12.27 11.94
CA ALA A 115 -10.64 11.46 10.78
C ALA A 115 -10.54 12.26 9.47
N SER A 116 -11.01 13.51 9.46
CA SER A 116 -10.91 14.41 8.31
C SER A 116 -9.45 14.81 8.03
N GLY A 117 -8.67 15.14 9.05
CA GLY A 117 -7.26 15.52 8.88
C GLY A 117 -6.42 14.38 8.30
N VAL A 118 -6.60 13.16 8.82
CA VAL A 118 -5.95 11.96 8.31
C VAL A 118 -6.42 11.65 6.89
N ARG A 119 -7.73 11.73 6.60
CA ARG A 119 -8.28 11.53 5.26
C ARG A 119 -7.69 12.51 4.26
N ASP A 120 -7.81 13.81 4.53
CA ASP A 120 -7.45 14.87 3.58
C ASP A 120 -5.95 14.84 3.27
N ARG A 121 -5.13 14.35 4.20
CA ARG A 121 -3.69 14.29 4.04
C ARG A 121 -3.15 12.97 3.51
N LEU A 122 -3.75 11.84 3.90
CA LEU A 122 -3.18 10.51 3.64
C LEU A 122 -4.00 9.67 2.66
N LEU A 123 -5.31 9.91 2.51
CA LEU A 123 -6.17 9.09 1.63
C LEU A 123 -5.68 9.09 0.17
N VAL A 124 -5.14 10.21 -0.29
CA VAL A 124 -4.62 10.31 -1.66
C VAL A 124 -3.56 9.26 -1.97
N TYR A 125 -2.73 8.87 -1.00
CA TYR A 125 -1.68 7.88 -1.21
C TYR A 125 -2.23 6.47 -1.29
N SER A 126 -3.21 6.11 -0.44
CA SER A 126 -3.86 4.79 -0.53
C SER A 126 -4.67 4.63 -1.82
N LEU A 127 -5.22 5.73 -2.35
CA LEU A 127 -5.89 5.71 -3.66
C LEU A 127 -4.90 5.63 -4.83
N LEU A 128 -3.70 6.18 -4.67
CA LEU A 128 -2.67 6.19 -5.70
C LEU A 128 -1.98 4.82 -5.85
N LEU A 129 -1.79 4.11 -4.75
CA LEU A 129 -1.13 2.80 -4.66
C LEU A 129 -2.02 1.82 -3.90
N PRO A 130 -3.11 1.34 -4.51
CA PRO A 130 -4.08 0.45 -3.87
C PRO A 130 -3.52 -0.94 -3.53
N GLU A 131 -2.36 -1.31 -4.07
CA GLU A 131 -1.64 -2.55 -3.75
C GLU A 131 -0.95 -2.53 -2.38
N CYS A 132 -0.78 -1.36 -1.77
CA CYS A 132 -0.19 -1.25 -0.44
C CYS A 132 -1.24 -1.50 0.66
N ASP A 133 -0.85 -2.24 1.70
CA ASP A 133 -1.69 -2.63 2.84
C ASP A 133 -2.01 -1.46 3.80
N GLY A 134 -1.37 -0.31 3.59
CA GLY A 134 -1.64 0.90 4.35
C GLY A 134 -0.52 1.91 4.27
N ILE A 135 -0.60 2.90 5.16
CA ILE A 135 0.34 4.01 5.26
C ILE A 135 0.98 3.97 6.65
N LEU A 136 2.29 4.06 6.71
CA LEU A 136 3.04 4.26 7.95
C LEU A 136 3.37 5.75 8.07
N PHE A 137 2.81 6.38 9.10
CA PHE A 137 3.25 7.71 9.53
C PHE A 137 4.39 7.54 10.53
N VAL A 138 5.57 8.05 10.19
CA VAL A 138 6.80 7.87 10.97
C VAL A 138 7.28 9.21 11.49
N ASP A 139 7.53 9.27 12.79
CA ASP A 139 8.14 10.41 13.46
C ASP A 139 9.35 9.92 14.26
N ALA A 140 10.54 10.08 13.70
CA ALA A 140 11.79 9.71 14.38
C ALA A 140 12.05 10.51 15.65
N LYS A 141 11.61 11.78 15.71
CA LYS A 141 11.83 12.65 16.87
C LYS A 141 11.01 12.18 18.07
N GLU A 142 9.75 11.85 17.82
CA GLU A 142 8.84 11.32 18.84
C GLU A 142 8.96 9.79 19.01
N LYS A 143 9.76 9.11 18.18
CA LYS A 143 9.91 7.65 18.12
C LYS A 143 8.57 6.91 17.95
N VAL A 144 7.72 7.44 17.09
CA VAL A 144 6.37 6.90 16.85
C VAL A 144 6.23 6.42 15.41
N ILE A 145 5.72 5.21 15.26
CA ILE A 145 5.19 4.69 13.99
C ILE A 145 3.70 4.45 14.17
N ARG A 146 2.88 5.04 13.29
CA ARG A 146 1.43 4.82 13.25
C ARG A 146 1.07 4.18 11.93
N LYS A 147 0.38 3.04 11.98
CA LYS A 147 -0.22 2.39 10.80
C LYS A 147 -1.62 2.94 10.57
N ILE A 148 -1.89 3.39 9.36
CA ILE A 148 -3.18 3.91 8.91
C ILE A 148 -3.67 3.06 7.75
N THR A 149 -4.89 2.54 7.87
CA THR A 149 -5.58 1.79 6.81
C THR A 149 -6.94 2.43 6.57
N PHE A 150 -7.26 2.69 5.31
CA PHE A 150 -8.55 3.23 4.91
C PHE A 150 -9.44 2.10 4.42
N HIS A 151 -10.64 2.01 4.97
CA HIS A 151 -11.68 1.09 4.51
C HIS A 151 -12.75 1.89 3.77
N ILE A 152 -12.69 1.86 2.43
CA ILE A 152 -13.74 2.45 1.59
C ILE A 152 -14.77 1.35 1.36
N SER A 153 -16.02 1.62 1.75
CA SER A 153 -17.14 0.70 1.59
C SER A 153 -18.26 1.41 0.84
N ASP A 154 -18.84 0.75 -0.17
CA ASP A 154 -20.15 1.11 -0.71
C ASP A 154 -21.19 0.63 0.31
N GLN A 155 -21.56 1.49 1.27
CA GLN A 155 -22.79 1.27 2.04
C GLN A 155 -23.97 1.86 1.30
#